data_AF-A0A321LFC9-F1
#
_entry.id   AF-A0A321LFC9-F1
#
_cell.length_a   1.000
_cell.length_b   1.000
_cell.length_c   1.000
_cell.angle_alpha   90.00
_cell.angle_beta   90.00
_cell.angle_gamma   90.00
#
_symmetry.space_group_name_H-M   'P 1'
#
loop_
_entity.id
_entity.type
_entity.pdbx_description
1 polymer ?
#
loop_
_entity_poly.entity_id
_entity_poly.type
_entity_poly.pdbx_seq_one_letter_code
_entity_poly.pdbx_strand_id
1 'polypeptide(L)'
;MNLLVLGRGKTGALVAELAKERGHAVQTMASQENQDGRGLTQELLKNIDAMIDFTTPHAVIPNIIRCTENGVPVIVGTTGWYQHLDKVRELVKERKTAFLYGSNFSVGVNLFFKAIQAVSPALNKGYRATVVEKHHIHKKDKPSGTAVTIQKILESASEQKVEVSSLREGETVGMHLVVLDSANDTILMTHDAKSRLGFAEGAVRAAEWIKGKVGFYEFPEIVDQL
;
A
#
# COMPACT_ATOMS: atom_id res chain seq x y z
N MET A 1 14.12 -12.70 -9.43
CA MET A 1 13.00 -12.48 -10.38
C MET A 1 13.42 -11.40 -11.36
N ASN A 2 12.81 -11.37 -12.54
CA ASN A 2 12.86 -10.26 -13.47
C ASN A 2 11.68 -9.33 -13.17
N LEU A 3 11.94 -8.22 -12.50
CA LEU A 3 10.91 -7.26 -12.10
C LEU A 3 10.89 -6.05 -13.02
N LEU A 4 9.69 -5.61 -13.38
CA LEU A 4 9.47 -4.32 -14.05
C LEU A 4 8.88 -3.32 -13.04
N VAL A 5 9.59 -2.23 -12.77
CA VAL A 5 9.10 -1.16 -11.88
C VAL A 5 8.71 0.06 -12.70
N LEU A 6 7.43 0.42 -12.66
CA LEU A 6 6.88 1.55 -13.37
C LEU A 6 6.76 2.76 -12.43
N GLY A 7 7.28 3.90 -12.89
CA GLY A 7 7.33 5.14 -12.11
C GLY A 7 8.65 5.31 -11.36
N ARG A 8 9.48 6.27 -11.81
CA ARG A 8 10.77 6.61 -11.18
C ARG A 8 10.65 7.74 -10.13
N GLY A 9 9.47 7.88 -9.53
CA GLY A 9 9.25 8.83 -8.44
C GLY A 9 9.95 8.38 -7.14
N LYS A 10 9.76 9.15 -6.04
CA LYS A 10 10.42 8.87 -4.74
C LYS A 10 10.26 7.42 -4.27
N THR A 11 9.05 6.84 -4.36
CA THR A 11 8.79 5.46 -3.90
C THR A 11 9.26 4.43 -4.91
N GLY A 12 8.95 4.59 -6.21
CA GLY A 12 9.33 3.59 -7.22
C GLY A 12 10.85 3.48 -7.44
N ALA A 13 11.60 4.58 -7.25
CA ALA A 13 13.07 4.53 -7.23
C ALA A 13 13.60 3.65 -6.08
N LEU A 14 13.07 3.83 -4.86
CA LEU A 14 13.44 3.00 -3.69
C LEU A 14 13.06 1.54 -3.87
N VAL A 15 11.89 1.26 -4.47
CA VAL A 15 11.47 -0.11 -4.81
C VAL A 15 12.47 -0.77 -5.77
N ALA A 16 12.88 -0.04 -6.81
CA ALA A 16 13.82 -0.57 -7.80
C ALA A 16 15.22 -0.81 -7.20
N GLU A 17 15.69 0.08 -6.32
CA GLU A 17 16.94 -0.08 -5.59
C GLU A 17 16.90 -1.29 -4.66
N LEU A 18 15.89 -1.36 -3.79
CA LEU A 18 15.75 -2.45 -2.82
C LEU A 18 15.53 -3.81 -3.50
N ALA A 19 14.81 -3.86 -4.62
CA ALA A 19 14.67 -5.08 -5.40
C ALA A 19 16.01 -5.58 -5.96
N LYS A 20 16.91 -4.67 -6.38
CA LYS A 20 18.27 -5.05 -6.81
C LYS A 20 19.11 -5.55 -5.63
N GLU A 21 19.03 -4.89 -4.47
CA GLU A 21 19.72 -5.32 -3.25
C GLU A 21 19.28 -6.73 -2.81
N ARG A 22 18.01 -7.07 -3.05
CA ARG A 22 17.45 -8.40 -2.80
C ARG A 22 17.76 -9.44 -3.90
N GLY A 23 18.63 -9.10 -4.86
CA GLY A 23 19.12 -10.02 -5.88
C GLY A 23 18.16 -10.22 -7.06
N HIS A 24 17.24 -9.29 -7.31
CA HIS A 24 16.38 -9.33 -8.50
C HIS A 24 16.99 -8.55 -9.67
N ALA A 25 16.72 -9.01 -10.90
CA ALA A 25 16.99 -8.23 -12.09
C ALA A 25 15.84 -7.23 -12.26
N VAL A 26 16.16 -5.94 -12.29
CA VAL A 26 15.16 -4.86 -12.28
C VAL A 26 15.27 -4.01 -13.52
N GLN A 27 14.18 -3.93 -14.28
CA GLN A 27 13.97 -2.96 -15.33
C GLN A 27 13.06 -1.85 -14.80
N THR A 28 13.33 -0.60 -15.18
CA THR A 28 12.50 0.54 -14.77
C THR A 28 12.08 1.34 -15.99
N MET A 29 10.88 1.90 -15.95
CA MET A 29 10.36 2.72 -17.04
C MET A 29 9.74 4.01 -16.50
N ALA A 30 10.12 5.13 -17.10
CA ALA A 30 9.55 6.45 -16.84
C ALA A 30 8.32 6.70 -17.71
N SER A 31 7.52 7.69 -17.33
CA SER A 31 6.25 8.00 -18.03
C SER A 31 6.46 8.36 -19.50
N GLN A 32 7.58 9.01 -19.86
CA GLN A 32 7.85 9.35 -21.27
C GLN A 32 8.14 8.12 -22.14
N GLU A 33 8.68 7.05 -21.53
CA GLU A 33 9.00 5.79 -22.20
C GLU A 33 7.77 4.88 -22.31
N ASN A 34 6.70 5.17 -21.55
CA ASN A 34 5.49 4.36 -21.45
C ASN A 34 4.18 5.15 -21.58
N GLN A 35 4.10 6.04 -22.57
CA GLN A 35 2.86 6.80 -22.80
C GLN A 35 1.71 5.85 -23.11
N ASP A 36 0.64 5.94 -22.31
CA ASP A 36 -0.56 5.10 -22.41
C ASP A 36 -0.28 3.59 -22.47
N GLY A 37 0.77 3.11 -21.78
CA GLY A 37 1.13 1.70 -21.76
C GLY A 37 1.82 1.18 -23.03
N ARG A 38 2.16 2.06 -24.00
CA ARG A 38 2.74 1.66 -25.29
C ARG A 38 4.16 1.09 -25.19
N GLY A 39 4.90 1.43 -24.14
CA GLY A 39 6.24 0.90 -23.87
C GLY A 39 6.21 -0.56 -23.41
N LEU A 40 5.06 -1.04 -22.94
CA LEU A 40 4.84 -2.41 -22.49
C LEU A 40 4.54 -3.34 -23.68
N THR A 41 5.55 -3.57 -24.51
CA THR A 41 5.46 -4.49 -25.65
C THR A 41 5.39 -5.95 -25.18
N GLN A 42 4.80 -6.82 -25.99
CA GLN A 42 4.75 -8.26 -25.70
C GLN A 42 6.15 -8.85 -25.53
N GLU A 43 7.12 -8.41 -26.33
CA GLU A 43 8.51 -8.86 -26.26
C GLU A 43 9.17 -8.49 -24.93
N LEU A 44 8.94 -7.25 -24.45
CA LEU A 44 9.42 -6.83 -23.14
C LEU A 44 8.82 -7.70 -22.03
N LEU A 45 7.49 -7.87 -22.05
CA LEU A 45 6.75 -8.53 -20.98
C LEU A 45 7.00 -10.04 -20.90
N LYS A 46 7.43 -10.68 -21.99
CA LYS A 46 7.74 -12.12 -22.05
C LYS A 46 8.75 -12.58 -20.99
N ASN A 47 9.68 -11.69 -20.61
CA ASN A 47 10.74 -12.00 -19.65
C ASN A 47 10.51 -11.39 -18.26
N ILE A 48 9.32 -10.84 -17.99
CA ILE A 48 8.98 -10.20 -16.71
C ILE A 48 8.18 -11.15 -15.83
N ASP A 49 8.69 -11.43 -14.63
CA ASP A 49 8.03 -12.29 -13.64
C ASP A 49 6.90 -11.56 -12.90
N ALA A 50 7.05 -10.25 -12.68
CA ALA A 50 6.05 -9.40 -12.06
C ALA A 50 6.30 -7.91 -12.35
N MET A 51 5.23 -7.12 -12.39
CA MET A 51 5.27 -5.67 -12.55
C MET A 51 4.85 -4.97 -11.25
N ILE A 52 5.59 -3.93 -10.85
CA ILE A 52 5.26 -3.07 -9.69
C ILE A 52 5.00 -1.64 -10.18
N ASP A 53 3.81 -1.11 -9.93
CA ASP A 53 3.38 0.22 -10.37
C ASP A 53 3.29 1.24 -9.22
N PHE A 54 4.13 2.28 -9.31
CA PHE A 54 4.08 3.50 -8.51
C PHE A 54 4.07 4.74 -9.42
N THR A 55 3.20 4.71 -10.44
CA THR A 55 2.96 5.80 -11.38
C THR A 55 1.91 6.80 -10.88
N THR A 56 1.02 7.27 -11.77
CA THR A 56 -0.03 8.25 -11.47
C THR A 56 -1.41 7.65 -11.75
N PRO A 57 -2.50 8.19 -11.17
CA PRO A 57 -3.86 7.67 -11.40
C PRO A 57 -4.26 7.56 -12.88
N HIS A 58 -3.71 8.44 -13.73
CA HIS A 58 -3.99 8.44 -15.17
C HIS A 58 -3.17 7.37 -15.93
N ALA A 59 -1.95 7.08 -15.47
CA ALA A 59 -1.04 6.14 -16.15
C ALA A 59 -1.22 4.68 -15.73
N VAL A 60 -1.72 4.44 -14.51
CA VAL A 60 -1.78 3.10 -13.93
C VAL A 60 -2.72 2.15 -14.68
N ILE A 61 -3.88 2.61 -15.15
CA ILE A 61 -4.87 1.74 -15.80
C ILE A 61 -4.34 1.12 -17.11
N PRO A 62 -3.76 1.89 -18.05
CA PRO A 62 -3.10 1.30 -19.22
C PRO A 62 -2.04 0.26 -18.86
N ASN A 63 -1.26 0.50 -17.80
CA ASN A 63 -0.22 -0.43 -17.34
C ASN A 63 -0.81 -1.74 -16.83
N ILE A 64 -1.84 -1.65 -15.97
CA ILE A 64 -2.57 -2.81 -15.44
C ILE A 64 -3.10 -3.66 -16.59
N ILE A 65 -3.83 -3.04 -17.53
CA ILE A 65 -4.47 -3.75 -18.63
C ILE A 65 -3.42 -4.49 -19.46
N ARG A 66 -2.37 -3.77 -19.89
CA ARG A 66 -1.36 -4.32 -20.79
C ARG A 66 -0.55 -5.45 -20.16
N CYS A 67 -0.15 -5.33 -18.90
CA CYS A 67 0.53 -6.41 -18.18
C CYS A 67 -0.38 -7.62 -17.96
N THR A 68 -1.62 -7.39 -17.53
CA THR A 68 -2.59 -8.47 -17.25
C THR A 68 -2.96 -9.23 -18.53
N GLU A 69 -3.15 -8.53 -19.66
CA GLU A 69 -3.40 -9.15 -20.97
C GLU A 69 -2.29 -10.08 -21.43
N ASN A 70 -1.04 -9.82 -21.01
CA ASN A 70 0.12 -10.65 -21.30
C ASN A 70 0.41 -11.67 -20.18
N GLY A 71 -0.50 -11.82 -19.20
CA GLY A 71 -0.39 -12.79 -18.12
C GLY A 71 0.64 -12.43 -17.04
N VAL A 72 1.22 -11.23 -17.06
CA VAL A 72 2.21 -10.79 -16.07
C VAL A 72 1.51 -10.41 -14.77
N PRO A 73 1.89 -11.01 -13.63
CA PRO A 73 1.37 -10.59 -12.32
C PRO A 73 1.65 -9.11 -12.03
N VAL A 74 0.66 -8.42 -11.47
CA VAL A 74 0.71 -6.96 -11.27
C VAL A 74 0.57 -6.61 -9.78
N ILE A 75 1.46 -5.74 -9.29
CA ILE A 75 1.45 -5.15 -7.96
C ILE A 75 1.24 -3.63 -8.11
N VAL A 76 0.20 -3.06 -7.50
CA VAL A 76 -0.13 -1.63 -7.66
C VAL A 76 -0.11 -0.90 -6.31
N GLY A 77 0.83 0.02 -6.17
CA GLY A 77 0.88 1.01 -5.09
C GLY A 77 0.31 2.38 -5.45
N THR A 78 0.06 2.63 -6.74
CA THR A 78 -0.65 3.83 -7.19
C THR A 78 -2.08 3.84 -6.66
N THR A 79 -2.55 4.97 -6.12
CA THR A 79 -3.92 5.16 -5.64
C THR A 79 -4.79 5.90 -6.68
N GLY A 80 -6.11 5.95 -6.49
CA GLY A 80 -6.99 6.83 -7.29
C GLY A 80 -7.55 6.22 -8.57
N TRP A 81 -7.50 4.89 -8.70
CA TRP A 81 -8.01 4.14 -9.86
C TRP A 81 -9.10 3.13 -9.48
N TYR A 82 -9.52 3.10 -8.20
CA TYR A 82 -10.39 2.07 -7.62
C TYR A 82 -11.77 1.94 -8.27
N GLN A 83 -12.25 2.97 -8.98
CA GLN A 83 -13.45 2.89 -9.80
C GLN A 83 -13.38 1.85 -10.93
N HIS A 84 -12.18 1.33 -11.23
CA HIS A 84 -11.96 0.30 -12.24
C HIS A 84 -11.74 -1.11 -11.64
N LEU A 85 -11.91 -1.30 -10.33
CA LEU A 85 -11.62 -2.56 -9.65
C LEU A 85 -12.32 -3.77 -10.29
N ASP A 86 -13.62 -3.65 -10.56
CA ASP A 86 -14.39 -4.77 -11.11
C ASP A 86 -13.90 -5.18 -12.50
N LYS A 87 -13.61 -4.20 -13.37
CA LYS A 87 -13.03 -4.43 -14.70
C LYS A 87 -11.66 -5.11 -14.61
N VAL A 88 -10.80 -4.69 -13.68
CA VAL A 88 -9.48 -5.31 -13.50
C VAL A 88 -9.63 -6.73 -12.96
N ARG A 89 -10.53 -6.96 -11.99
CA ARG A 89 -10.79 -8.27 -11.41
C ARG A 89 -11.26 -9.28 -12.46
N GLU A 90 -12.16 -8.87 -13.35
CA GLU A 90 -12.61 -9.69 -14.48
C GLU A 90 -11.47 -10.07 -15.42
N LEU A 91 -10.63 -9.08 -15.81
CA LEU A 91 -9.50 -9.31 -16.69
C LEU A 91 -8.46 -10.26 -16.08
N VAL A 92 -8.16 -10.10 -14.79
CA VAL A 92 -7.24 -10.99 -14.04
C VAL A 92 -7.75 -12.42 -14.02
N LYS A 93 -9.07 -12.60 -13.82
CA LYS A 93 -9.73 -13.91 -13.87
C LYS A 93 -9.68 -14.53 -15.28
N GLU A 94 -9.97 -13.75 -16.32
CA GLU A 94 -9.93 -14.19 -17.71
C GLU A 94 -8.53 -14.66 -18.12
N ARG A 95 -7.50 -13.87 -17.75
CA ARG A 95 -6.09 -14.14 -18.09
C ARG A 95 -5.41 -15.12 -17.15
N LYS A 96 -6.10 -15.58 -16.10
CA LYS A 96 -5.60 -16.53 -15.08
C LYS A 96 -4.23 -16.09 -14.52
N THR A 97 -4.10 -14.80 -14.23
CA THR A 97 -2.89 -14.23 -13.61
C THR A 97 -3.20 -13.77 -12.18
N ALA A 98 -2.22 -13.12 -11.54
CA ALA A 98 -2.39 -12.54 -10.22
C ALA A 98 -2.31 -11.02 -10.24
N PHE A 99 -3.08 -10.41 -9.35
CA PHE A 99 -3.11 -8.99 -9.15
C PHE A 99 -3.12 -8.69 -7.67
N LEU A 100 -2.28 -7.78 -7.23
CA LEU A 100 -2.21 -7.30 -5.86
C LEU A 100 -2.21 -5.78 -5.85
N TYR A 101 -2.97 -5.18 -4.95
CA TYR A 101 -2.93 -3.74 -4.75
C TYR A 101 -2.97 -3.33 -3.29
N GLY A 102 -2.50 -2.13 -3.01
CA GLY A 102 -2.57 -1.56 -1.68
C GLY A 102 -2.31 -0.07 -1.69
N SER A 103 -3.07 0.69 -0.91
CA SER A 103 -2.79 2.11 -0.67
C SER A 103 -1.58 2.32 0.24
N ASN A 104 -1.15 1.27 0.94
CA ASN A 104 -0.04 1.27 1.87
C ASN A 104 0.64 -0.10 1.93
N PHE A 105 1.89 -0.17 1.44
CA PHE A 105 2.72 -1.38 1.45
C PHE A 105 3.61 -1.50 2.69
N SER A 106 3.46 -0.65 3.71
CA SER A 106 4.21 -0.81 4.96
C SER A 106 3.68 -2.01 5.74
N VAL A 107 4.53 -3.03 5.93
CA VAL A 107 4.23 -4.17 6.81
C VAL A 107 3.91 -3.68 8.23
N GLY A 108 4.71 -2.76 8.76
CA GLY A 108 4.52 -2.19 10.10
C GLY A 108 3.17 -1.50 10.29
N VAL A 109 2.72 -0.67 9.34
CA VAL A 109 1.40 -0.03 9.42
C VAL A 109 0.27 -1.05 9.36
N ASN A 110 0.39 -2.07 8.52
CA ASN A 110 -0.66 -3.10 8.41
C ASN A 110 -0.74 -3.97 9.67
N LEU A 111 0.39 -4.33 10.28
CA LEU A 111 0.41 -4.99 11.59
C LEU A 111 -0.18 -4.09 12.68
N PHE A 112 0.09 -2.79 12.63
CA PHE A 112 -0.50 -1.81 13.54
C PHE A 112 -2.03 -1.74 13.40
N PHE A 113 -2.56 -1.75 12.18
CA PHE A 113 -4.01 -1.82 11.95
C PHE A 113 -4.63 -3.09 12.55
N LYS A 114 -3.98 -4.25 12.38
CA LYS A 114 -4.45 -5.51 12.98
C LYS A 114 -4.43 -5.46 14.50
N ALA A 115 -3.39 -4.88 15.11
CA ALA A 115 -3.33 -4.67 16.55
C ALA A 115 -4.47 -3.78 17.03
N ILE A 116 -4.74 -2.66 16.35
CA ILE A 116 -5.87 -1.77 16.66
C ILE A 116 -7.20 -2.50 16.54
N GLN A 117 -7.39 -3.29 15.48
CA GLN A 117 -8.60 -4.08 15.29
C GLN A 117 -8.80 -5.11 16.41
N ALA A 118 -7.72 -5.72 16.90
CA ALA A 118 -7.79 -6.68 18.00
C ALA A 118 -8.17 -6.03 19.34
N VAL A 119 -7.74 -4.78 19.59
CA VAL A 119 -8.05 -4.07 20.85
C VAL A 119 -9.30 -3.19 20.77
N SER A 120 -9.82 -2.89 19.58
CA SER A 120 -10.99 -2.01 19.40
C SER A 120 -12.26 -2.45 20.14
N PRO A 121 -12.51 -3.74 20.45
CA PRO A 121 -13.63 -4.13 21.33
C PRO A 121 -13.56 -3.55 22.74
N ALA A 122 -12.40 -3.04 23.19
CA ALA A 122 -12.26 -2.33 24.46
C ALA A 122 -13.16 -1.07 24.54
N LEU A 123 -13.53 -0.47 23.40
CA LEU A 123 -14.45 0.68 23.36
C LEU A 123 -15.83 0.36 23.94
N ASN A 124 -16.26 -0.90 23.85
CA ASN A 124 -17.51 -1.36 24.47
C ASN A 124 -17.34 -1.73 25.95
N LYS A 125 -16.12 -1.57 26.50
CA LYS A 125 -15.77 -1.85 27.91
C LYS A 125 -15.44 -0.57 28.69
N GLY A 126 -15.87 0.59 28.19
CA GLY A 126 -15.69 1.88 28.87
C GLY A 126 -14.44 2.65 28.49
N TYR A 127 -13.66 2.17 27.51
CA TYR A 127 -12.55 2.95 26.94
C TYR A 127 -13.06 3.97 25.93
N ARG A 128 -12.37 5.11 25.84
CA ARG A 128 -12.55 6.14 24.81
C ARG A 128 -11.32 6.21 23.92
N ALA A 129 -11.52 6.18 22.61
CA ALA A 129 -10.44 6.29 21.64
C ALA A 129 -10.15 7.75 21.24
N THR A 130 -8.87 8.10 21.13
CA THR A 130 -8.40 9.26 20.36
C THR A 130 -7.23 8.86 19.48
N VAL A 131 -7.07 9.55 18.35
CA VAL A 131 -5.98 9.32 17.41
C VAL A 131 -5.18 10.62 17.27
N VAL A 132 -3.86 10.52 17.40
CA VAL A 132 -2.93 11.61 17.11
C VAL A 132 -2.04 11.19 15.96
N GLU A 133 -1.89 12.03 14.95
CA GLU A 133 -0.92 11.84 13.89
C GLU A 133 0.07 12.99 13.78
N LYS A 134 1.28 12.68 13.35
CA LYS A 134 2.32 13.67 13.04
C LYS A 134 2.97 13.39 11.69
N HIS A 135 3.04 14.41 10.84
CA HIS A 135 3.71 14.34 9.55
C HIS A 135 4.48 15.64 9.28
N HIS A 136 5.30 15.64 8.22
CA HIS A 136 6.03 16.81 7.76
C HIS A 136 5.12 17.97 7.34
N ILE A 137 5.66 19.19 7.35
CA ILE A 137 4.91 20.43 7.06
C ILE A 137 4.29 20.46 5.65
N HIS A 138 4.92 19.78 4.69
CA HIS A 138 4.45 19.76 3.29
C HIS A 138 3.27 18.81 3.02
N LYS A 139 2.79 18.05 4.03
CA LYS A 139 1.70 17.09 3.83
C LYS A 139 0.35 17.81 3.79
N LYS A 140 -0.30 17.79 2.62
CA LYS A 140 -1.53 18.54 2.33
C LYS A 140 -2.79 17.89 2.89
N ASP A 141 -2.88 16.57 2.88
CA ASP A 141 -4.04 15.83 3.39
C ASP A 141 -4.09 15.89 4.92
N LYS A 142 -5.26 16.17 5.50
CA LYS A 142 -5.53 16.17 6.94
C LYS A 142 -6.98 15.72 7.18
N PRO A 143 -7.22 14.65 7.94
CA PRO A 143 -6.25 13.67 8.46
C PRO A 143 -5.56 12.85 7.35
N SER A 144 -4.44 12.18 7.65
CA SER A 144 -3.83 11.26 6.67
C SER A 144 -4.70 10.05 6.38
N GLY A 145 -4.52 9.42 5.21
CA GLY A 145 -5.19 8.17 4.87
C GLY A 145 -5.00 7.05 5.91
N THR A 146 -3.82 6.96 6.53
CA THR A 146 -3.57 6.03 7.64
C THR A 146 -4.44 6.37 8.85
N ALA A 147 -4.51 7.65 9.24
CA ALA A 147 -5.35 8.07 10.36
C ALA A 147 -6.85 7.87 10.11
N VAL A 148 -7.32 8.10 8.87
CA VAL A 148 -8.69 7.78 8.44
C VAL A 148 -8.97 6.28 8.56
N THR A 149 -8.00 5.44 8.20
CA THR A 149 -8.15 3.98 8.30
C THR A 149 -8.25 3.53 9.75
N ILE A 150 -7.39 4.07 10.63
CA ILE A 150 -7.44 3.83 12.08
C ILE A 150 -8.80 4.24 12.66
N GLN A 151 -9.25 5.45 12.32
CA GLN A 151 -10.55 5.99 12.76
C GLN A 151 -11.67 5.03 12.38
N LYS A 152 -11.73 4.58 11.12
CA LYS A 152 -12.73 3.63 10.64
C LYS A 152 -12.70 2.31 11.39
N ILE A 153 -11.51 1.74 11.65
CA ILE A 153 -11.39 0.49 12.43
C ILE A 153 -12.01 0.67 13.82
N LEU A 154 -11.69 1.76 14.52
CA LEU A 154 -12.20 2.03 15.87
C LEU A 154 -13.72 2.32 15.87
N GLU A 155 -14.20 3.16 14.95
CA GLU A 155 -15.63 3.49 14.81
C GLU A 155 -16.47 2.31 14.30
N SER A 156 -15.88 1.33 13.63
CA SER A 156 -16.59 0.10 13.26
C SER A 156 -16.83 -0.85 14.45
N ALA A 157 -16.06 -0.69 15.53
CA ALA A 157 -16.14 -1.55 16.70
C ALA A 157 -17.09 -1.02 17.78
N SER A 158 -17.53 0.24 17.70
CA SER A 158 -18.45 0.87 18.65
C SER A 158 -19.13 2.09 18.04
N GLU A 159 -20.24 2.56 18.63
CA GLU A 159 -20.90 3.81 18.19
C GLU A 159 -20.13 5.09 18.57
N GLN A 160 -18.95 4.96 19.20
CA GLN A 160 -18.14 6.10 19.60
C GLN A 160 -17.54 6.78 18.37
N LYS A 161 -17.74 8.09 18.24
CA LYS A 161 -16.99 8.92 17.29
C LYS A 161 -15.57 9.11 17.81
N VAL A 162 -14.60 8.89 16.93
CA VAL A 162 -13.17 8.98 17.29
C VAL A 162 -12.59 10.28 16.76
N GLU A 163 -12.03 11.09 17.65
CA GLU A 163 -11.36 12.32 17.27
C GLU A 163 -9.95 12.04 16.72
N VAL A 164 -9.60 12.72 15.63
CA VAL A 164 -8.28 12.66 15.01
C VAL A 164 -7.60 14.03 15.07
N SER A 165 -6.54 14.12 15.87
CA SER A 165 -5.66 15.28 15.95
C SER A 165 -4.49 15.16 14.98
N SER A 166 -4.34 16.12 14.07
CA SER A 166 -3.26 16.11 13.08
C SER A 166 -2.25 17.24 13.28
N LEU A 167 -1.01 16.84 13.52
CA LEU A 167 0.17 17.69 13.68
C LEU A 167 1.01 17.71 12.39
N ARG A 168 1.56 18.89 12.06
CA ARG A 168 2.44 19.10 10.92
C ARG A 168 3.74 19.73 11.45
N GLU A 169 4.80 18.95 11.55
CA GLU A 169 6.02 19.33 12.26
C GLU A 169 7.28 18.83 11.54
N GLY A 170 8.16 19.77 11.21
CA GLY A 170 9.47 19.52 10.59
C GLY A 170 9.37 18.60 9.37
N GLU A 171 10.28 17.64 9.31
CA GLU A 171 10.39 16.62 8.26
C GLU A 171 9.93 15.23 8.74
N THR A 172 9.01 15.18 9.71
CA THR A 172 8.49 13.90 10.24
C THR A 172 7.92 13.05 9.11
N VAL A 173 8.41 11.81 8.95
CA VAL A 173 7.93 10.90 7.89
C VAL A 173 6.47 10.53 8.13
N GLY A 174 6.14 10.08 9.33
CA GLY A 174 4.77 9.77 9.74
C GLY A 174 4.75 9.03 11.07
N MET A 175 4.04 9.55 12.07
CA MET A 175 3.77 8.88 13.33
C MET A 175 2.27 8.88 13.61
N HIS A 176 1.78 7.77 14.13
CA HIS A 176 0.38 7.56 14.50
C HIS A 176 0.32 6.96 15.91
N LEU A 177 -0.36 7.66 16.81
CA LEU A 177 -0.64 7.24 18.18
C LEU A 177 -2.15 7.01 18.32
N VAL A 178 -2.52 5.82 18.80
CA VAL A 178 -3.87 5.51 19.26
C VAL A 178 -3.83 5.47 20.78
N VAL A 179 -4.70 6.26 21.40
CA VAL A 179 -4.92 6.30 22.85
C VAL A 179 -6.28 5.69 23.13
N LEU A 180 -6.32 4.66 23.96
CA LEU A 180 -7.55 4.14 24.56
C LEU A 180 -7.51 4.47 26.05
N ASP A 181 -8.42 5.31 26.52
CA ASP A 181 -8.42 5.81 27.89
C ASP A 181 -9.68 5.39 28.65
N SER A 182 -9.54 4.92 29.89
CA SER A 182 -10.64 4.57 30.78
C SER A 182 -10.42 5.16 32.17
N ALA A 183 -11.40 4.97 33.08
CA ALA A 183 -11.25 5.42 34.46
C ALA A 183 -10.13 4.69 35.24
N ASN A 184 -9.67 3.53 34.75
CA ASN A 184 -8.72 2.68 35.48
C ASN A 184 -7.31 2.70 34.88
N ASP A 185 -7.20 2.80 33.57
CA ASP A 185 -5.93 2.79 32.86
C ASP A 185 -6.04 3.36 31.44
N THR A 186 -4.87 3.57 30.83
CA THR A 186 -4.69 4.05 29.47
C THR A 186 -3.81 3.08 28.69
N ILE A 187 -4.23 2.73 27.47
CA ILE A 187 -3.45 1.94 26.52
C ILE A 187 -2.97 2.87 25.40
N LEU A 188 -1.66 2.88 25.17
CA LEU A 188 -1.01 3.65 24.12
C LEU A 188 -0.41 2.72 23.08
N MET A 189 -0.76 2.92 21.81
CA MET A 189 -0.17 2.19 20.69
C MET A 189 0.37 3.17 19.67
N THR A 190 1.65 3.03 19.34
CA THR A 190 2.33 3.96 18.42
C THR A 190 2.96 3.21 17.26
N HIS A 191 2.71 3.71 16.05
CA HIS A 191 3.49 3.38 14.87
C HIS A 191 4.29 4.63 14.44
N ASP A 192 5.61 4.49 14.30
CA ASP A 192 6.52 5.58 13.93
C ASP A 192 7.38 5.17 12.72
N ALA A 193 7.04 5.71 11.55
CA ALA A 193 7.76 5.44 10.32
C ALA A 193 9.10 6.19 10.32
N LYS A 194 10.21 5.45 10.24
CA LYS A 194 11.56 6.06 10.20
C LYS A 194 11.99 6.50 8.81
N SER A 195 11.43 5.89 7.76
CA SER A 195 11.73 6.23 6.38
C SER A 195 10.65 5.71 5.45
N ARG A 196 10.76 6.04 4.15
CA ARG A 196 9.90 5.45 3.11
C ARG A 196 10.29 4.03 2.71
N LEU A 197 11.39 3.50 3.24
CA LEU A 197 11.89 2.17 2.89
C LEU A 197 10.88 1.08 3.26
N GLY A 198 10.14 1.22 4.36
CA GLY A 198 9.15 0.21 4.75
C GLY A 198 8.03 0.00 3.71
N PHE A 199 7.67 1.03 2.94
CA PHE A 199 6.71 0.88 1.84
C PHE A 199 7.33 0.17 0.63
N ALA A 200 8.59 0.51 0.32
CA ALA A 200 9.31 -0.13 -0.77
C ALA A 200 9.55 -1.61 -0.48
N GLU A 201 9.93 -1.93 0.75
CA GLU A 201 10.18 -3.29 1.22
C GLU A 201 8.94 -4.16 1.08
N GLY A 202 7.78 -3.70 1.56
CA GLY A 202 6.57 -4.48 1.40
C GLY A 202 6.14 -4.65 -0.05
N ALA A 203 6.41 -3.68 -0.94
CA ALA A 203 6.13 -3.84 -2.38
C ALA A 203 7.02 -4.91 -3.03
N VAL A 204 8.30 -4.98 -2.65
CA VAL A 204 9.20 -6.03 -3.14
C VAL A 204 8.80 -7.40 -2.58
N ARG A 205 8.49 -7.48 -1.27
CA ARG A 205 7.99 -8.72 -0.65
C ARG A 205 6.66 -9.18 -1.25
N ALA A 206 5.77 -8.25 -1.61
CA ALA A 206 4.54 -8.58 -2.34
C ALA A 206 4.83 -9.17 -3.72
N ALA A 207 5.84 -8.65 -4.44
CA ALA A 207 6.25 -9.22 -5.72
C ALA A 207 6.88 -10.61 -5.57
N GLU A 208 7.66 -10.84 -4.52
CA GLU A 208 8.17 -12.17 -4.19
C GLU A 208 7.02 -13.15 -3.87
N TRP A 209 6.06 -12.71 -3.06
CA TRP A 209 4.90 -13.50 -2.65
C TRP A 209 3.97 -13.83 -3.81
N ILE A 210 3.73 -12.89 -4.74
CA ILE A 210 2.75 -13.07 -5.83
C ILE A 210 3.23 -14.09 -6.88
N LYS A 211 4.52 -14.43 -6.90
CA LYS A 211 5.13 -15.32 -7.89
C LYS A 211 4.40 -16.68 -7.93
N GLY A 212 3.91 -17.05 -9.12
CA GLY A 212 3.23 -18.33 -9.36
C GLY A 212 1.81 -18.41 -8.79
N LYS A 213 1.26 -17.32 -8.25
CA LYS A 213 -0.14 -17.26 -7.81
C LYS A 213 -1.08 -16.86 -8.94
N VAL A 214 -2.36 -17.14 -8.73
CA VAL A 214 -3.48 -16.66 -9.54
C VAL A 214 -4.51 -16.10 -8.58
N GLY A 215 -5.10 -14.93 -8.87
CA GLY A 215 -6.12 -14.34 -8.01
C GLY A 215 -6.01 -12.82 -7.88
N PHE A 216 -6.89 -12.24 -7.09
CA PHE A 216 -7.00 -10.81 -6.87
C PHE A 216 -6.90 -10.54 -5.37
N TYR A 217 -5.86 -9.82 -4.95
CA TYR A 217 -5.44 -9.71 -3.55
C TYR A 217 -5.30 -8.26 -3.12
N GLU A 218 -5.58 -7.99 -1.86
CA GLU A 218 -5.17 -6.74 -1.22
C GLU A 218 -3.92 -6.95 -0.37
N PHE A 219 -3.01 -5.97 -0.36
CA PHE A 219 -1.81 -6.04 0.46
C PHE A 219 -2.10 -6.38 1.94
N PRO A 220 -3.09 -5.76 2.61
CA PRO A 220 -3.44 -6.08 4.00
C PRO A 220 -3.75 -7.56 4.26
N GLU A 221 -4.35 -8.25 3.29
CA GLU A 221 -4.76 -9.66 3.39
C GLU A 221 -3.56 -10.62 3.39
N ILE A 222 -2.46 -10.20 2.77
CA ILE A 222 -1.28 -11.05 2.59
C ILE A 222 -0.17 -10.78 3.61
N VAL A 223 -0.27 -9.70 4.40
CA VAL A 223 0.83 -9.26 5.28
C VAL A 223 1.33 -10.34 6.24
N ASP A 224 0.45 -11.24 6.69
CA ASP A 224 0.84 -12.33 7.62
C ASP A 224 1.60 -13.47 6.92
N GLN A 225 1.69 -13.43 5.60
CA GLN A 225 2.33 -14.45 4.76
C GLN A 225 3.67 -13.96 4.17
N LEU A 226 4.06 -12.72 4.44
CA LEU A 226 5.23 -12.06 3.86
C LEU A 226 6.52 -12.33 4.62
#